data_AF-A0AAN7T9B2-F1
#
_entry.id   AF-A0AAN7T9B2-F1
#
_cell.length_a   1.000
_cell.length_b   1.000
_cell.length_c   1.000
_cell.angle_alpha   90.00
_cell.angle_beta   90.00
_cell.angle_gamma   90.00
#
_symmetry.space_group_name_H-M   'P 1'
#
loop_
_entity.id
_entity.type
_entity.pdbx_description
1 polymer ?
#
loop_
_entity_poly.entity_id
_entity_poly.type
_entity_poly.pdbx_seq_one_letter_code
_entity_poly.pdbx_strand_id
1 'polypeptide(L)'
;MARGALLQSIKHISAEGAKYYNTGTMNIGRSLSIRSKRSDAGTSGSNASGGGRHRFAMSSLRGMQQPELSKKLYKLIKTENHQVSAYEAAGRESHSVASQLSEWGEDQDDSVSDISDKLGVLLAEIAEQEDIFAGNLEESRGVLKQIRNTESSVQPSRNHKAKISDEIQKLKYKEPESPKLVTLEQELVRAEAQSLVAEAQLTNVTRQKFKEAYDIHTAAIIERAEKQIMLAQQARRLIDLLDDAPVVPGEERPAVSREYEEAAHEVLNDAEQGLKNWTPSVQPIQSRSLQMGHNAMPGDIEQQATSPSVIQHAEQNVHEAGIMDGSAQHQTMQQSTHMQPMASTTQAPYPIEGEQQQVNYA
;
A
#
# COMPACT_ATOMS: atom_id res chain seq x y z
N MET A 1 9.89 -28.97 28.48
CA MET A 1 8.71 -29.57 27.81
C MET A 1 7.56 -28.59 27.57
N ALA A 2 7.46 -27.47 28.28
CA ALA A 2 6.37 -26.48 28.10
C ALA A 2 6.51 -25.58 26.85
N ARG A 3 7.73 -25.29 26.38
CA ARG A 3 8.00 -24.40 25.22
C ARG A 3 7.50 -24.95 23.86
N GLY A 4 7.40 -26.28 23.72
CA GLY A 4 6.97 -26.92 22.47
C GLY A 4 5.46 -27.01 22.28
N ALA A 5 4.70 -27.18 23.38
CA ALA A 5 3.25 -27.25 23.35
C ALA A 5 2.59 -25.87 23.14
N LEU A 6 3.23 -24.82 23.65
CA LEU A 6 2.79 -23.43 23.55
C LEU A 6 2.87 -22.89 22.10
N LEU A 7 3.98 -23.19 21.41
CA LEU A 7 4.18 -22.84 20.00
C LEU A 7 3.33 -23.69 19.03
N GLN A 8 2.92 -24.91 19.42
CA GLN A 8 1.98 -25.73 18.64
C GLN A 8 0.53 -25.24 18.75
N SER A 9 0.12 -24.70 19.90
CA SER A 9 -1.23 -24.18 20.10
C SER A 9 -1.48 -22.85 19.36
N ILE A 10 -0.46 -22.00 19.24
CA ILE A 10 -0.54 -20.71 18.51
C ILE A 10 -0.66 -20.92 17.00
N LYS A 11 0.06 -21.91 16.44
CA LYS A 11 0.03 -22.22 15.00
C LYS A 11 -1.30 -22.78 14.51
N HIS A 12 -2.09 -23.41 15.38
CA HIS A 12 -3.40 -23.95 15.01
C HIS A 12 -4.52 -22.90 15.00
N ILE A 13 -4.45 -21.87 15.84
CA ILE A 13 -5.49 -20.83 15.96
C ILE A 13 -5.42 -19.82 14.79
N SER A 14 -4.22 -19.55 14.25
CA SER A 14 -4.05 -18.70 13.07
C SER A 14 -4.64 -19.30 11.77
N ALA A 15 -4.97 -20.60 11.75
CA ALA A 15 -5.48 -21.28 10.56
C ALA A 15 -7.02 -21.27 10.42
N GLU A 16 -7.78 -21.09 11.52
CA GLU A 16 -9.25 -21.17 11.46
C GLU A 16 -9.96 -19.88 11.03
N GLY A 17 -9.25 -18.74 11.00
CA GLY A 17 -9.75 -17.46 10.46
C GLY A 17 -9.46 -17.22 8.96
N ALA A 18 -8.64 -18.06 8.33
CA ALA A 18 -8.05 -17.79 7.02
C ALA A 18 -8.90 -18.23 5.81
N LYS A 19 -10.24 -18.07 5.87
CA LYS A 19 -11.11 -18.44 4.73
C LYS A 19 -11.07 -17.47 3.54
N TYR A 20 -10.30 -16.38 3.59
CA TYR A 20 -10.24 -15.38 2.51
C TYR A 20 -8.86 -14.82 2.17
N TYR A 21 -7.74 -15.53 2.33
CA TYR A 21 -6.48 -15.09 1.71
C TYR A 21 -5.64 -16.29 1.24
N ASN A 22 -5.25 -16.25 -0.03
CA ASN A 22 -4.47 -17.28 -0.71
C ASN A 22 -3.00 -17.18 -0.27
N THR A 23 -2.57 -18.08 0.62
CA THR A 23 -1.16 -18.17 1.04
C THR A 23 -0.46 -19.33 0.33
N GLY A 24 0.56 -18.98 -0.45
CA GLY A 24 1.51 -19.94 -1.00
C GLY A 24 2.25 -20.65 0.14
N THR A 25 2.24 -21.98 0.09
CA THR A 25 2.92 -22.86 1.03
C THR A 25 4.44 -22.63 0.98
N MET A 26 5.04 -22.16 2.07
CA MET A 26 6.50 -22.24 2.25
C MET A 26 6.87 -23.40 3.18
N ASN A 27 7.58 -24.35 2.58
CA ASN A 27 8.19 -25.51 3.20
C ASN A 27 9.33 -25.06 4.13
N ILE A 28 9.20 -25.27 5.45
CA ILE A 28 10.30 -25.02 6.40
C ILE A 28 10.62 -26.35 7.09
N GLY A 29 11.55 -27.07 6.47
CA GLY A 29 12.36 -28.06 7.15
C GLY A 29 13.83 -27.71 6.91
N ARG A 30 14.57 -27.44 7.98
CA ARG A 30 15.91 -28.00 8.30
C ARG A 30 16.64 -27.18 9.38
N SER A 31 16.94 -27.87 10.49
CA SER A 31 18.12 -27.76 11.36
C SER A 31 18.59 -26.39 11.86
N LEU A 32 18.34 -26.11 13.16
CA LEU A 32 19.08 -25.13 13.96
C LEU A 32 20.24 -25.83 14.69
N SER A 33 21.46 -25.60 14.22
CA SER A 33 22.66 -25.55 15.07
C SER A 33 23.67 -24.59 14.45
N ILE A 34 23.88 -23.45 15.10
CA ILE A 34 24.98 -22.52 14.76
C ILE A 34 25.94 -22.54 15.95
N ARG A 35 26.79 -23.56 15.99
CA ARG A 35 27.95 -23.64 16.90
C ARG A 35 29.17 -24.08 16.08
N SER A 36 30.04 -23.11 15.82
CA SER A 36 31.41 -23.12 15.27
C SER A 36 32.08 -24.42 14.75
N LYS A 37 32.71 -24.34 13.55
CA LYS A 37 34.09 -24.82 13.34
C LYS A 37 34.78 -24.18 12.10
N ARG A 38 35.92 -23.52 12.34
CA ARG A 38 36.94 -23.15 11.32
C ARG A 38 37.82 -24.37 11.03
N SER A 39 38.20 -24.57 9.76
CA SER A 39 39.53 -25.10 9.35
C SER A 39 39.76 -24.99 7.83
N ASP A 40 40.98 -24.57 7.49
CA ASP A 40 41.63 -24.41 6.18
C ASP A 40 41.52 -25.58 5.17
N ALA A 41 41.55 -25.25 3.87
CA ALA A 41 42.44 -25.83 2.86
C ALA A 41 42.23 -25.15 1.49
N GLY A 42 43.31 -24.67 0.87
CA GLY A 42 43.29 -23.87 -0.36
C GLY A 42 43.13 -24.65 -1.66
N THR A 43 43.00 -23.91 -2.77
CA THR A 43 43.59 -24.22 -4.09
C THR A 43 43.53 -22.97 -4.97
N SER A 44 44.69 -22.71 -5.57
CA SER A 44 45.07 -21.69 -6.56
C SER A 44 44.22 -21.64 -7.83
N GLY A 45 44.10 -20.44 -8.41
CA GLY A 45 43.60 -20.25 -9.77
C GLY A 45 43.69 -18.80 -10.25
N SER A 46 44.88 -18.37 -10.64
CA SER A 46 45.14 -17.10 -11.32
C SER A 46 44.45 -17.04 -12.68
N ASN A 47 43.78 -15.92 -13.02
CA ASN A 47 43.91 -15.37 -14.37
C ASN A 47 43.50 -13.90 -14.52
N ALA A 48 44.43 -13.18 -15.15
CA ALA A 48 44.27 -12.11 -16.14
C ALA A 48 43.54 -10.79 -15.79
N SER A 49 44.37 -9.76 -15.68
CA SER A 49 44.11 -8.39 -16.12
C SER A 49 43.44 -8.31 -17.49
N GLY A 50 42.36 -7.51 -17.60
CA GLY A 50 41.76 -7.14 -18.89
C GLY A 50 40.51 -6.29 -18.70
N GLY A 51 40.51 -5.07 -19.27
CA GLY A 51 39.53 -4.02 -19.02
C GLY A 51 38.05 -4.38 -19.17
N GLY A 52 37.24 -3.88 -18.24
CA GLY A 52 35.78 -3.95 -18.27
C GLY A 52 35.18 -2.55 -18.19
N ARG A 53 34.87 -1.99 -19.37
CA ARG A 53 34.07 -0.77 -19.58
C ARG A 53 32.91 -0.67 -18.58
N HIS A 54 32.75 0.50 -17.96
CA HIS A 54 31.52 0.91 -17.29
C HIS A 54 30.33 0.71 -18.24
N ARG A 55 29.60 -0.39 -18.06
CA ARG A 55 28.28 -0.55 -18.66
C ARG A 55 27.35 0.38 -17.88
N PHE A 56 27.11 1.57 -18.42
CA PHE A 56 25.94 2.35 -18.04
C PHE A 56 24.72 1.44 -18.22
N ALA A 57 24.19 0.94 -17.10
CA ALA A 57 22.98 0.16 -17.11
C ALA A 57 21.85 1.08 -17.59
N MET A 58 21.43 0.91 -18.84
CA MET A 58 20.27 1.55 -19.48
C MET A 58 18.94 1.10 -18.85
N SER A 59 18.91 0.78 -17.55
CA SER A 59 17.69 0.52 -16.79
C SER A 59 16.85 1.78 -16.55
N SER A 60 17.42 2.96 -16.84
CA SER A 60 16.73 4.27 -16.76
C SER A 60 15.84 4.55 -17.98
N LEU A 61 16.18 4.04 -19.18
CA LEU A 61 15.46 4.35 -20.42
C LEU A 61 14.17 3.55 -20.62
N ARG A 62 13.99 2.43 -19.90
CA ARG A 62 12.74 1.66 -19.93
C ARG A 62 11.58 2.41 -19.22
N GLY A 63 11.89 3.44 -18.41
CA GLY A 63 10.87 4.34 -17.85
C GLY A 63 10.35 5.40 -18.84
N MET A 64 11.07 5.64 -19.94
CA MET A 64 10.72 6.69 -20.92
C MET A 64 9.62 6.25 -21.90
N GLN A 65 9.41 4.94 -22.07
CA GLN A 65 8.38 4.36 -22.93
C GLN A 65 7.10 3.97 -22.18
N GLN A 66 6.83 4.58 -21.01
CA GLN A 66 5.51 4.45 -20.41
C GLN A 66 4.54 5.44 -21.04
N PRO A 67 3.30 5.04 -21.31
CA PRO A 67 2.26 5.97 -21.70
C PRO A 67 2.15 7.12 -20.68
N GLU A 68 1.93 8.35 -21.14
CA GLU A 68 1.91 9.56 -20.31
C GLU A 68 1.05 9.41 -19.04
N LEU A 69 -0.10 8.75 -19.16
CA LEU A 69 -1.05 8.56 -18.06
C LEU A 69 -0.45 7.74 -16.90
N SER A 70 0.28 6.67 -17.19
CA SER A 70 0.76 5.74 -16.17
C SER A 70 2.08 6.16 -15.50
N LYS A 71 2.76 7.19 -16.03
CA LYS A 71 4.08 7.62 -15.54
C LYS A 71 4.06 8.02 -14.06
N LYS A 72 3.03 8.75 -13.63
CA LYS A 72 2.91 9.23 -12.25
C LYS A 72 2.67 8.07 -11.28
N LEU A 73 1.72 7.19 -11.59
CA LEU A 73 1.42 6.02 -10.77
C LEU A 73 2.57 5.01 -10.76
N TYR A 74 3.27 4.84 -11.89
CA TYR A 74 4.50 4.05 -11.94
C TYR A 74 5.58 4.59 -10.99
N LYS A 75 5.78 5.92 -10.95
CA LYS A 75 6.72 6.54 -10.00
C LYS A 75 6.31 6.27 -8.56
N LEU A 76 5.02 6.40 -8.22
CA LEU A 76 4.49 6.09 -6.89
C LEU A 76 4.78 4.62 -6.52
N ILE A 77 4.36 3.67 -7.35
CA ILE A 77 4.59 2.23 -7.14
C ILE A 77 6.08 1.91 -7.01
N LYS A 78 6.95 2.63 -7.74
CA LYS A 78 8.39 2.46 -7.61
C LYS A 78 8.88 2.93 -6.26
N THR A 79 8.46 4.10 -5.79
CA THR A 79 8.81 4.62 -4.47
C THR A 79 8.28 3.73 -3.34
N GLU A 80 7.05 3.23 -3.42
CA GLU A 80 6.50 2.28 -2.45
C GLU A 80 7.32 0.99 -2.36
N ASN A 81 7.90 0.51 -3.47
CA ASN A 81 8.83 -0.62 -3.42
C ASN A 81 10.05 -0.34 -2.54
N HIS A 82 10.54 0.89 -2.54
CA HIS A 82 11.69 1.27 -1.71
C HIS A 82 11.26 1.37 -0.24
N GLN A 83 10.02 1.82 0.00
CA GLN A 83 9.42 1.84 1.32
C GLN A 83 9.25 0.42 1.90
N VAL A 84 8.71 -0.53 1.12
CA VAL A 84 8.59 -1.94 1.52
C VAL A 84 9.97 -2.50 1.89
N SER A 85 10.97 -2.35 1.02
CA SER A 85 12.33 -2.82 1.30
C SER A 85 12.96 -2.15 2.53
N ALA A 86 12.62 -0.90 2.83
CA ALA A 86 13.09 -0.22 4.03
C ALA A 86 12.48 -0.84 5.31
N TYR A 87 11.20 -1.21 5.30
CA TYR A 87 10.57 -1.90 6.42
C TYR A 87 11.07 -3.34 6.59
N GLU A 88 11.27 -4.09 5.50
CA GLU A 88 11.91 -5.42 5.56
C GLU A 88 13.33 -5.33 6.16
N ALA A 89 14.10 -4.30 5.78
CA ALA A 89 15.41 -4.06 6.36
C ALA A 89 15.31 -3.69 7.85
N ALA A 90 14.38 -2.82 8.21
CA ALA A 90 14.15 -2.44 9.60
C ALA A 90 13.78 -3.65 10.47
N GLY A 91 12.91 -4.55 10.00
CA GLY A 91 12.57 -5.79 10.69
C GLY A 91 13.80 -6.68 10.94
N ARG A 92 14.62 -6.91 9.91
CA ARG A 92 15.86 -7.70 10.04
C ARG A 92 16.86 -7.09 11.03
N GLU A 93 17.11 -5.79 10.94
CA GLU A 93 18.01 -5.11 11.87
C GLU A 93 17.44 -5.08 13.30
N SER A 94 16.13 -4.94 13.45
CA SER A 94 15.48 -4.98 14.77
C SER A 94 15.60 -6.35 15.43
N HIS A 95 15.47 -7.45 14.67
CA HIS A 95 15.77 -8.79 15.17
C HIS A 95 17.24 -8.95 15.58
N SER A 96 18.17 -8.38 14.81
CA SER A 96 19.60 -8.39 15.11
C SER A 96 19.88 -7.67 16.44
N VAL A 97 19.29 -6.48 16.63
CA VAL A 97 19.38 -5.71 17.88
C VAL A 97 18.82 -6.51 19.06
N ALA A 98 17.66 -7.15 18.90
CA ALA A 98 17.06 -7.98 19.94
C ALA A 98 17.96 -9.15 20.36
N SER A 99 18.59 -9.83 19.39
CA SER A 99 19.53 -10.92 19.66
C SER A 99 20.81 -10.43 20.34
N GLN A 100 21.37 -9.31 19.89
CA GLN A 100 22.59 -8.73 20.45
C GLN A 100 22.37 -8.23 21.88
N LEU A 101 21.18 -7.72 22.19
CA LEU A 101 20.82 -7.30 23.55
C LEU A 101 20.86 -8.48 24.53
N SER A 102 20.26 -9.60 24.17
CA SER A 102 20.27 -10.83 24.97
C SER A 102 21.70 -11.39 25.12
N GLU A 103 22.49 -11.40 24.04
CA GLU A 103 23.90 -11.85 24.08
C GLU A 103 24.77 -10.96 24.97
N TRP A 104 24.66 -9.64 24.86
CA TRP A 104 25.41 -8.71 25.70
C TRP A 104 25.02 -8.81 27.19
N GLY A 105 23.74 -9.09 27.46
CA GLY A 105 23.19 -9.22 28.79
C GLY A 105 23.69 -10.43 29.57
N GLU A 106 24.08 -11.51 28.89
CA GLU A 106 24.61 -12.74 29.52
C GLU A 106 25.86 -12.46 30.39
N ASP A 107 26.66 -11.47 30.01
CA ASP A 107 27.89 -11.09 30.72
C ASP A 107 27.66 -10.05 31.85
N GLN A 108 26.41 -9.65 32.11
CA GLN A 108 26.07 -8.67 33.15
C GLN A 108 25.65 -9.36 34.47
N ASP A 109 25.20 -8.57 35.46
CA ASP A 109 24.63 -9.13 36.69
C ASP A 109 23.31 -9.88 36.42
N ASP A 110 22.94 -10.76 37.34
CA ASP A 110 21.79 -11.67 37.20
C ASP A 110 20.48 -10.95 36.83
N SER A 111 20.24 -9.75 37.36
CA SER A 111 19.01 -8.99 37.09
C SER A 111 19.01 -8.43 35.67
N VAL A 112 20.11 -7.83 35.25
CA VAL A 112 20.28 -7.29 33.88
C VAL A 112 20.28 -8.42 32.85
N SER A 113 20.92 -9.56 33.15
CA SER A 113 20.90 -10.76 32.32
C SER A 113 19.46 -11.26 32.09
N ASP A 114 18.67 -11.38 33.16
CA ASP A 114 17.28 -11.82 33.04
C ASP A 114 16.38 -10.85 32.25
N ILE A 115 16.48 -9.54 32.53
CA ILE A 115 15.68 -8.52 31.83
C ILE A 115 16.08 -8.42 30.37
N SER A 116 17.37 -8.43 30.05
CA SER A 116 17.85 -8.31 28.67
C SER A 116 17.42 -9.49 27.79
N ASP A 117 17.39 -10.72 28.32
CA ASP A 117 16.88 -11.90 27.61
C ASP A 117 15.39 -11.74 27.28
N LYS A 118 14.58 -11.42 28.29
CA LYS A 118 13.13 -11.21 28.13
C LYS A 118 12.79 -10.00 27.26
N LEU A 119 13.55 -8.92 27.38
CA LEU A 119 13.41 -7.74 26.55
C LEU A 119 13.78 -8.05 25.10
N GLY A 120 14.81 -8.87 24.88
CA GLY A 120 15.14 -9.43 23.56
C GLY A 120 13.96 -10.17 22.93
N VAL A 121 13.22 -10.97 23.70
CA VAL A 121 11.98 -11.64 23.20
C VAL A 121 10.93 -10.62 22.77
N LEU A 122 10.63 -9.61 23.59
CA LEU A 122 9.63 -8.59 23.26
C LEU A 122 10.05 -7.74 22.05
N LEU A 123 11.33 -7.36 21.94
CA LEU A 123 11.86 -6.61 20.80
C LEU A 123 11.86 -7.45 19.51
N ALA A 124 12.14 -8.75 19.60
CA ALA A 124 12.04 -9.65 18.46
C ALA A 124 10.59 -9.79 17.97
N GLU A 125 9.62 -9.83 18.88
CA GLU A 125 8.20 -9.85 18.51
C GLU A 125 7.75 -8.52 17.88
N ILE A 126 8.27 -7.37 18.36
CA ILE A 126 8.07 -6.08 17.68
C ILE A 126 8.65 -6.14 16.25
N ALA A 127 9.83 -6.72 16.06
CA ALA A 127 10.45 -6.87 14.76
C ALA A 127 9.66 -7.77 13.80
N GLU A 128 8.96 -8.78 14.30
CA GLU A 128 8.06 -9.63 13.50
C GLU A 128 6.86 -8.81 12.97
N GLN A 129 6.32 -7.88 13.77
CA GLN A 129 5.24 -6.99 13.30
C GLN A 129 5.69 -6.10 12.14
N GLU A 130 6.98 -5.80 12.03
CA GLU A 130 7.56 -5.00 10.95
C GLU A 130 7.57 -5.77 9.63
N ASP A 131 7.87 -7.08 9.69
CA ASP A 131 7.87 -7.97 8.53
C ASP A 131 6.44 -8.19 8.01
N ILE A 132 5.49 -8.44 8.92
CA ILE A 132 4.05 -8.56 8.60
C ILE A 132 3.56 -7.27 7.92
N PHE A 133 3.91 -6.11 8.48
CA PHE A 133 3.54 -4.82 7.91
C PHE A 133 4.14 -4.59 6.52
N ALA A 134 5.41 -4.95 6.30
CA ALA A 134 6.04 -4.87 4.98
C ALA A 134 5.31 -5.74 3.94
N GLY A 135 4.88 -6.95 4.33
CA GLY A 135 4.07 -7.83 3.49
C GLY A 135 2.74 -7.18 3.07
N ASN A 136 2.01 -6.60 4.03
CA ASN A 136 0.74 -5.91 3.75
C ASN A 136 0.92 -4.67 2.85
N LEU A 137 2.03 -3.94 3.00
CA LEU A 137 2.37 -2.84 2.09
C LEU A 137 2.62 -3.32 0.65
N GLU A 138 3.27 -4.48 0.47
CA GLU A 138 3.45 -5.07 -0.87
C GLU A 138 2.11 -5.54 -1.46
N GLU A 139 1.17 -6.03 -0.65
CA GLU A 139 -0.19 -6.36 -1.10
C GLU A 139 -0.93 -5.11 -1.60
N SER A 140 -0.98 -4.04 -0.80
CA SER A 140 -1.55 -2.74 -1.19
C SER A 140 -0.93 -2.24 -2.51
N ARG A 141 0.40 -2.31 -2.61
CA ARG A 141 1.14 -1.94 -3.83
C ARG A 141 0.77 -2.84 -5.01
N GLY A 142 0.51 -4.12 -4.77
CA GLY A 142 -0.01 -5.08 -5.74
C GLY A 142 -1.33 -4.61 -6.37
N VAL A 143 -2.23 -4.06 -5.56
CA VAL A 143 -3.50 -3.48 -6.02
C VAL A 143 -3.27 -2.24 -6.90
N LEU A 144 -2.35 -1.34 -6.52
CA LEU A 144 -2.01 -0.16 -7.33
C LEU A 144 -1.40 -0.53 -8.69
N LYS A 145 -0.65 -1.64 -8.79
CA LYS A 145 -0.17 -2.16 -10.09
C LYS A 145 -1.32 -2.49 -11.05
N GLN A 146 -2.49 -2.91 -10.53
CA GLN A 146 -3.66 -3.20 -11.35
C GLN A 146 -4.21 -1.92 -11.99
N ILE A 147 -4.31 -0.82 -11.25
CA ILE A 147 -4.72 0.50 -11.77
C ILE A 147 -3.79 0.93 -12.92
N ARG A 148 -2.47 0.87 -12.70
CA ARG A 148 -1.47 1.23 -13.73
C ARG A 148 -1.59 0.36 -14.98
N ASN A 149 -1.87 -0.93 -14.82
CA ASN A 149 -2.08 -1.83 -15.97
C ASN A 149 -3.32 -1.42 -16.76
N THR A 150 -4.41 -1.08 -16.09
CA THR A 150 -5.63 -0.55 -16.73
C THR A 150 -5.38 0.80 -17.42
N GLU A 151 -4.64 1.72 -16.80
CA GLU A 151 -4.22 2.97 -17.44
C GLU A 151 -3.40 2.73 -18.72
N SER A 152 -2.59 1.66 -18.73
CA SER A 152 -1.80 1.29 -19.90
C SER A 152 -2.65 0.65 -21.00
N SER A 153 -3.66 -0.15 -20.63
CA SER A 153 -4.52 -0.86 -21.60
C SER A 153 -5.50 0.07 -22.32
N VAL A 154 -5.83 1.25 -21.78
CA VAL A 154 -6.69 2.23 -22.48
C VAL A 154 -5.96 3.07 -23.54
N GLN A 155 -4.63 3.08 -23.51
CA GLN A 155 -3.82 3.93 -24.39
C GLN A 155 -3.93 3.59 -25.88
N PRO A 156 -3.99 2.31 -26.29
CA PRO A 156 -4.26 1.95 -27.69
C PRO A 156 -5.56 2.57 -28.23
N SER A 157 -6.64 2.59 -27.43
CA SER A 157 -7.93 3.17 -27.83
C SER A 157 -7.81 4.69 -28.06
N ARG A 158 -7.13 5.41 -27.15
CA ARG A 158 -6.86 6.85 -27.31
C ARG A 158 -6.02 7.14 -28.57
N ASN A 159 -4.96 6.36 -28.77
CA ASN A 159 -4.07 6.52 -29.92
C ASN A 159 -4.80 6.22 -31.24
N HIS A 160 -5.69 5.23 -31.26
CA HIS A 160 -6.49 4.90 -32.43
C HIS A 160 -7.46 6.02 -32.80
N LYS A 161 -8.19 6.57 -31.82
CA LYS A 161 -9.07 7.74 -32.02
C LYS A 161 -8.28 8.94 -32.57
N ALA A 162 -7.15 9.28 -31.95
CA ALA A 162 -6.32 10.41 -32.38
C ALA A 162 -5.83 10.23 -33.82
N LYS A 163 -5.38 9.01 -34.18
CA LYS A 163 -4.91 8.69 -35.53
C LYS A 163 -6.02 8.87 -36.59
N ILE A 164 -7.24 8.38 -36.33
CA ILE A 164 -8.37 8.56 -37.25
C ILE A 164 -8.70 10.06 -37.40
N SER A 165 -8.70 10.81 -36.29
CA SER A 165 -8.94 12.26 -36.33
C SER A 165 -7.91 13.01 -37.18
N ASP A 166 -6.62 12.68 -37.03
CA ASP A 166 -5.54 13.28 -37.83
C ASP A 166 -5.65 12.91 -39.32
N GLU A 167 -6.04 11.66 -39.62
CA GLU A 167 -6.28 11.20 -41.00
C GLU A 167 -7.44 11.96 -41.64
N ILE A 168 -8.53 12.20 -40.91
CA ILE A 168 -9.66 13.03 -41.36
C ILE A 168 -9.21 14.46 -41.62
N GLN A 169 -8.50 15.11 -40.70
CA GLN A 169 -8.04 16.49 -40.89
C GLN A 169 -7.12 16.62 -42.10
N LYS A 170 -6.20 15.67 -42.28
CA LYS A 170 -5.31 15.62 -43.44
C LYS A 170 -6.08 15.42 -44.75
N LEU A 171 -7.10 14.56 -44.76
CA LEU A 171 -7.95 14.35 -45.94
C LEU A 171 -8.78 15.60 -46.25
N LYS A 172 -9.41 16.23 -45.24
CA LYS A 172 -10.18 17.47 -45.40
C LYS A 172 -9.35 18.60 -46.01
N TYR A 173 -8.08 18.71 -45.64
CA TYR A 173 -7.17 19.72 -46.19
C TYR A 173 -6.70 19.42 -47.62
N LYS A 174 -6.43 18.15 -47.95
CA LYS A 174 -5.83 17.76 -49.25
C LYS A 174 -6.83 17.39 -50.33
N GLU A 175 -7.88 16.67 -49.95
CA GLU A 175 -8.87 16.06 -50.85
C GLU A 175 -10.28 16.13 -50.21
N PRO A 176 -10.90 17.32 -50.14
CA PRO A 176 -12.17 17.51 -49.42
C PRO A 176 -13.34 16.72 -50.03
N GLU A 177 -13.30 16.41 -51.33
CA GLU A 177 -14.33 15.65 -52.05
C GLU A 177 -14.09 14.13 -52.02
N SER A 178 -13.13 13.65 -51.23
CA SER A 178 -12.79 12.23 -51.20
C SER A 178 -13.90 11.40 -50.54
N PRO A 179 -14.42 10.33 -51.19
CA PRO A 179 -15.46 9.47 -50.60
C PRO A 179 -14.97 8.71 -49.37
N LYS A 180 -13.65 8.62 -49.16
CA LYS A 180 -13.02 8.04 -47.96
C LYS A 180 -13.28 8.89 -46.70
N LEU A 181 -13.67 10.15 -46.87
CA LEU A 181 -13.98 11.03 -45.75
C LEU A 181 -15.16 10.49 -44.95
N VAL A 182 -16.24 10.12 -45.63
CA VAL A 182 -17.46 9.57 -45.00
C VAL A 182 -17.16 8.28 -44.25
N THR A 183 -16.32 7.40 -44.81
CA THR A 183 -15.92 6.16 -44.14
C THR A 183 -15.08 6.40 -42.89
N LEU A 184 -14.13 7.34 -42.94
CA LEU A 184 -13.31 7.69 -41.78
C LEU A 184 -14.12 8.41 -40.70
N GLU A 185 -15.10 9.24 -41.08
CA GLU A 185 -16.01 9.87 -40.13
C GLU A 185 -16.88 8.84 -39.39
N GLN A 186 -17.40 7.83 -40.10
CA GLN A 186 -18.10 6.71 -39.46
C GLN A 186 -17.17 5.90 -38.54
N GLU A 187 -15.93 5.67 -38.96
CA GLU A 187 -14.91 4.98 -38.16
C GLU A 187 -14.55 5.80 -36.90
N LEU A 188 -14.49 7.13 -37.01
CA LEU A 188 -14.26 8.02 -35.88
C LEU A 188 -15.36 7.89 -34.84
N VAL A 189 -16.63 7.90 -35.23
CA VAL A 189 -17.75 7.71 -34.29
C VAL A 189 -17.60 6.39 -33.54
N ARG A 190 -17.25 5.31 -34.24
CA ARG A 190 -17.02 4.00 -33.62
C ARG A 190 -15.84 4.03 -32.65
N ALA A 191 -14.73 4.65 -33.03
CA ALA A 191 -13.55 4.80 -32.17
C ALA A 191 -13.84 5.68 -30.93
N GLU A 192 -14.70 6.69 -31.07
CA GLU A 192 -15.16 7.52 -29.95
C GLU A 192 -16.02 6.74 -28.97
N ALA A 193 -16.97 5.95 -29.45
CA ALA A 193 -17.78 5.07 -28.61
C ALA A 193 -16.91 4.09 -27.81
N GLN A 194 -15.94 3.44 -28.46
CA GLN A 194 -14.98 2.54 -27.80
C GLN A 194 -14.13 3.28 -26.76
N SER A 195 -13.65 4.49 -27.08
CA SER A 195 -12.89 5.31 -26.15
C SER A 195 -13.73 5.69 -24.93
N LEU A 196 -15.02 6.04 -25.08
CA LEU A 196 -15.90 6.36 -23.96
C LEU A 196 -16.09 5.17 -23.00
N VAL A 197 -16.29 3.98 -23.54
CA VAL A 197 -16.42 2.75 -22.74
C VAL A 197 -15.12 2.46 -21.98
N ALA A 198 -13.96 2.57 -22.65
CA ALA A 198 -12.66 2.35 -22.03
C ALA A 198 -12.35 3.37 -20.92
N GLU A 199 -12.68 4.65 -21.11
CA GLU A 199 -12.51 5.69 -20.08
C GLU A 199 -13.43 5.49 -18.87
N ALA A 200 -14.68 5.08 -19.11
CA ALA A 200 -15.62 4.76 -18.03
C ALA A 200 -15.14 3.55 -17.21
N GLN A 201 -14.63 2.51 -17.86
CA GLN A 201 -14.03 1.35 -17.20
C GLN A 201 -12.79 1.73 -16.39
N LEU A 202 -11.88 2.52 -16.97
CA LEU A 202 -10.70 3.03 -16.24
C LEU A 202 -11.14 3.78 -14.98
N THR A 203 -12.15 4.63 -15.08
CA THR A 203 -12.67 5.40 -13.94
C THR A 203 -13.21 4.49 -12.85
N ASN A 204 -14.00 3.48 -13.21
CA ASN A 204 -14.59 2.54 -12.26
C ASN A 204 -13.53 1.67 -11.57
N VAL A 205 -12.61 1.09 -12.34
CA VAL A 205 -11.51 0.27 -11.83
C VAL A 205 -10.61 1.09 -10.92
N THR A 206 -10.25 2.31 -11.35
CA THR A 206 -9.41 3.20 -10.53
C THR A 206 -10.05 3.47 -9.17
N ARG A 207 -11.34 3.81 -9.12
CA ARG A 207 -12.04 4.06 -7.85
C ARG A 207 -12.10 2.82 -6.96
N GLN A 208 -12.43 1.66 -7.53
CA GLN A 208 -12.51 0.42 -6.79
C GLN A 208 -11.15 0.04 -6.20
N LYS A 209 -10.13 0.00 -7.04
CA LYS A 209 -8.79 -0.48 -6.66
C LYS A 209 -8.04 0.53 -5.80
N PHE A 210 -8.28 1.82 -5.98
CA PHE A 210 -7.75 2.84 -5.08
C PHE A 210 -8.29 2.64 -3.66
N LYS A 211 -9.60 2.41 -3.54
CA LYS A 211 -10.25 2.16 -2.27
C LYS A 211 -9.72 0.88 -1.61
N GLU A 212 -9.62 -0.21 -2.37
CA GLU A 212 -9.07 -1.49 -1.91
C GLU A 212 -7.61 -1.38 -1.45
N ALA A 213 -6.74 -0.71 -2.23
CA ALA A 213 -5.33 -0.55 -1.90
C ALA A 213 -5.14 0.20 -0.57
N TYR A 214 -5.82 1.33 -0.39
CA TYR A 214 -5.66 2.14 0.81
C TYR A 214 -6.44 1.60 2.02
N ASP A 215 -7.46 0.76 1.82
CA ASP A 215 -8.06 -0.03 2.91
C ASP A 215 -7.00 -0.98 3.51
N ILE A 216 -6.36 -1.80 2.67
CA ILE A 216 -5.27 -2.70 3.09
C ILE A 216 -4.13 -1.91 3.75
N HIS A 217 -3.68 -0.83 3.12
CA HIS A 217 -2.58 -0.01 3.64
C HIS A 217 -2.88 0.54 5.04
N THR A 218 -4.06 1.14 5.23
CA THR A 218 -4.40 1.80 6.49
C THR A 218 -4.76 0.81 7.58
N ALA A 219 -5.43 -0.30 7.24
CA ALA A 219 -5.67 -1.41 8.16
C ALA A 219 -4.34 -1.99 8.69
N ALA A 220 -3.34 -2.18 7.81
CA ALA A 220 -2.02 -2.65 8.20
C ALA A 220 -1.28 -1.70 9.14
N ILE A 221 -1.42 -0.37 8.94
CA ILE A 221 -0.85 0.62 9.87
C ILE A 221 -1.48 0.49 11.26
N ILE A 222 -2.82 0.36 11.31
CA ILE A 222 -3.56 0.28 12.58
C ILE A 222 -3.19 -0.99 13.32
N GLU A 223 -3.23 -2.14 12.64
CA GLU A 223 -2.83 -3.43 13.23
C GLU A 223 -1.40 -3.39 13.79
N ARG A 224 -0.43 -2.90 13.00
CA ARG A 224 0.96 -2.76 13.46
C ARG A 224 1.02 -1.88 14.70
N ALA A 225 0.39 -0.71 14.67
CA ALA A 225 0.46 0.23 15.78
C ALA A 225 -0.13 -0.35 17.07
N GLU A 226 -1.29 -0.98 17.00
CA GLU A 226 -1.95 -1.58 18.16
C GLU A 226 -1.10 -2.67 18.81
N LYS A 227 -0.59 -3.61 18.01
CA LYS A 227 0.25 -4.70 18.51
C LYS A 227 1.57 -4.19 19.09
N GLN A 228 2.21 -3.22 18.43
CA GLN A 228 3.43 -2.61 18.93
C GLN A 228 3.22 -1.83 20.23
N ILE A 229 2.11 -1.12 20.37
CA ILE A 229 1.78 -0.41 21.61
C ILE A 229 1.66 -1.42 22.76
N MET A 230 0.97 -2.55 22.55
CA MET A 230 0.84 -3.59 23.57
C MET A 230 2.22 -4.15 23.99
N LEU A 231 3.06 -4.50 23.02
CA LEU A 231 4.41 -5.02 23.28
C LEU A 231 5.31 -3.99 23.97
N ALA A 232 5.29 -2.74 23.52
CA ALA A 232 6.07 -1.66 24.11
C ALA A 232 5.65 -1.36 25.56
N GLN A 233 4.36 -1.45 25.87
CA GLN A 233 3.87 -1.31 27.25
C GLN A 233 4.41 -2.42 28.16
N GLN A 234 4.40 -3.67 27.69
CA GLN A 234 4.97 -4.78 28.46
C GLN A 234 6.50 -4.66 28.60
N ALA A 235 7.19 -4.23 27.54
CA ALA A 235 8.63 -3.96 27.61
C ALA A 235 8.98 -2.90 28.67
N ARG A 236 8.17 -1.84 28.76
CA ARG A 236 8.33 -0.83 29.82
C ARG A 236 8.08 -1.40 31.22
N ARG A 237 7.05 -2.23 31.39
CA ARG A 237 6.77 -2.91 32.67
C ARG A 237 7.93 -3.83 33.07
N LEU A 238 8.54 -4.53 32.11
CA LEU A 238 9.70 -5.37 32.35
C LEU A 238 10.92 -4.56 32.83
N ILE A 239 11.19 -3.42 32.19
CA ILE A 239 12.31 -2.53 32.56
C ILE A 239 12.11 -1.96 33.97
N ASP A 240 10.86 -1.67 34.36
CA ASP A 240 10.51 -1.13 35.69
C ASP A 240 10.83 -2.10 36.84
N LEU A 241 11.03 -3.39 36.55
CA LEU A 241 11.44 -4.38 37.55
C LEU A 241 12.91 -4.25 37.95
N LEU A 242 13.75 -3.56 37.15
CA LEU A 242 15.17 -3.43 37.41
C LEU A 242 15.43 -2.42 38.54
N ASP A 243 16.08 -2.88 39.62
CA ASP A 243 16.53 -1.99 40.69
C ASP A 243 17.79 -1.21 40.29
N ASP A 244 17.61 0.09 40.09
CA ASP A 244 18.66 1.04 39.73
C ASP A 244 19.33 1.70 40.95
N ALA A 245 18.99 1.30 42.17
CA ALA A 245 19.59 1.83 43.38
C ALA A 245 21.12 1.69 43.37
N PRO A 246 21.88 2.77 43.67
CA PRO A 246 23.33 2.72 43.68
C PRO A 246 23.82 1.87 44.86
N VAL A 247 24.80 1.02 44.61
CA VAL A 247 25.44 0.19 45.63
C VAL A 247 26.70 0.88 46.16
N VAL A 248 26.92 0.78 47.46
CA VAL A 248 28.15 1.30 48.09
C VAL A 248 29.35 0.46 47.63
N PRO A 249 30.49 1.07 47.26
CA PRO A 249 31.67 0.30 46.87
C PRO A 249 32.08 -0.72 47.95
N GLY A 250 32.11 -1.99 47.59
CA GLY A 250 32.43 -3.11 48.49
C GLY A 250 31.22 -3.87 49.02
N GLU A 251 30.00 -3.38 48.81
CA GLU A 251 28.76 -4.13 49.03
C GLU A 251 28.38 -4.89 47.75
N GLU A 252 27.84 -6.11 47.91
CA GLU A 252 27.28 -6.89 46.81
C GLU A 252 25.81 -6.49 46.59
N ARG A 253 25.34 -6.55 45.34
CA ARG A 253 23.91 -6.38 45.05
C ARG A 253 23.11 -7.51 45.71
N PRO A 254 21.88 -7.24 46.17
CA PRO A 254 20.97 -8.29 46.59
C PRO A 254 20.77 -9.32 45.47
N ALA A 255 20.69 -10.60 45.84
CA ALA A 255 20.37 -11.66 44.88
C ALA A 255 18.95 -11.47 44.33
N VAL A 256 18.75 -11.92 43.09
CA VAL A 256 17.43 -11.89 42.43
C VAL A 256 16.42 -12.66 43.28
N SER A 257 15.31 -12.00 43.63
CA SER A 257 14.26 -12.65 44.40
C SER A 257 13.41 -13.55 43.49
N ARG A 258 12.85 -14.61 44.05
CA ARG A 258 11.91 -15.47 43.32
C ARG A 258 10.69 -14.69 42.82
N GLU A 259 10.24 -13.70 43.59
CA GLU A 259 9.10 -12.84 43.24
C GLU A 259 9.40 -12.00 41.98
N TYR A 260 10.64 -11.53 41.83
CA TYR A 260 11.10 -10.83 40.63
C TYR A 260 11.04 -11.74 39.40
N GLU A 261 11.58 -12.96 39.48
CA GLU A 261 11.58 -13.90 38.34
C GLU A 261 10.15 -14.26 37.91
N GLU A 262 9.26 -14.47 38.89
CA GLU A 262 7.83 -14.74 38.64
C GLU A 262 7.15 -13.54 37.98
N ALA A 263 7.41 -12.30 38.45
CA ALA A 263 6.87 -11.08 37.86
C ALA A 263 7.37 -10.86 36.41
N ALA A 264 8.67 -11.05 36.17
CA ALA A 264 9.26 -10.90 34.84
C ALA A 264 8.71 -11.93 33.84
N HIS A 265 8.47 -13.18 34.29
CA HIS A 265 7.78 -14.19 33.48
C HIS A 265 6.31 -13.86 33.22
N GLU A 266 5.60 -13.30 34.21
CA GLU A 266 4.21 -12.88 34.04
C GLU A 266 4.07 -11.81 32.95
N VAL A 267 5.00 -10.84 32.86
CA VAL A 267 5.00 -9.82 31.80
C VAL A 267 5.01 -10.44 30.39
N LEU A 268 5.79 -11.50 30.18
CA LEU A 268 5.80 -12.20 28.89
C LEU A 268 4.49 -12.94 28.61
N ASN A 269 3.93 -13.60 29.64
CA ASN A 269 2.64 -14.27 29.51
C ASN A 269 1.52 -13.28 29.18
N ASP A 270 1.56 -12.08 29.75
CA ASP A 270 0.61 -11.00 29.49
C ASP A 270 0.76 -10.43 28.08
N ALA A 271 2.00 -10.27 27.61
CA ALA A 271 2.27 -9.87 26.22
C ALA A 271 1.69 -10.90 25.23
N GLU A 272 1.95 -12.19 25.48
CA GLU A 272 1.47 -13.28 24.64
C GLU A 272 -0.06 -13.38 24.64
N GLN A 273 -0.69 -13.31 25.81
CA GLN A 273 -2.15 -13.29 25.93
C GLN A 273 -2.75 -12.06 25.27
N GLY A 274 -2.10 -10.90 25.41
CA GLY A 274 -2.50 -9.66 24.74
C GLY A 274 -2.52 -9.82 23.22
N LEU A 275 -1.45 -10.34 22.63
CA LEU A 275 -1.39 -10.60 21.19
C LEU A 275 -2.39 -11.65 20.72
N LYS A 276 -2.61 -12.71 21.50
CA LYS A 276 -3.60 -13.76 21.20
C LYS A 276 -5.04 -13.24 21.22
N ASN A 277 -5.34 -12.35 22.16
CA ASN A 277 -6.67 -11.80 22.35
C ASN A 277 -6.91 -10.55 21.47
N TRP A 278 -5.88 -10.06 20.78
CA TRP A 278 -6.03 -8.94 19.86
C TRP A 278 -7.02 -9.29 18.76
N THR A 279 -7.91 -8.35 18.47
CA THR A 279 -8.88 -8.45 17.38
C THR A 279 -8.83 -7.16 16.57
N PRO A 280 -9.02 -7.22 15.24
CA PRO A 280 -8.98 -6.03 14.41
C PRO A 280 -10.01 -4.98 14.87
N SER A 281 -9.55 -3.77 15.19
CA SER A 281 -10.43 -2.64 15.52
C SER A 281 -11.06 -2.00 14.27
N VAL A 282 -10.45 -2.24 13.10
CA VAL A 282 -10.83 -1.65 11.83
C VAL A 282 -12.01 -2.40 11.23
N GLN A 283 -13.06 -1.68 10.84
CA GLN A 283 -14.13 -2.25 10.04
C GLN A 283 -13.76 -2.21 8.54
N PRO A 284 -13.96 -3.30 7.79
CA PRO A 284 -13.69 -3.31 6.35
C PRO A 284 -14.46 -2.21 5.61
N ILE A 285 -13.78 -1.47 4.74
CA ILE A 285 -14.42 -0.35 4.06
C ILE A 285 -15.31 -0.90 2.93
N GLN A 286 -16.62 -0.90 3.15
CA GLN A 286 -17.58 -1.47 2.20
C GLN A 286 -17.47 -0.88 0.79
N SER A 287 -17.19 -1.72 -0.19
CA SER A 287 -17.13 -1.33 -1.60
C SER A 287 -18.50 -1.44 -2.27
N ARG A 288 -19.13 -0.29 -2.56
CA ARG A 288 -20.39 -0.22 -3.32
C ARG A 288 -20.26 -0.66 -4.78
N SER A 289 -19.04 -0.83 -5.29
CA SER A 289 -18.80 -1.40 -6.62
C SER A 289 -19.35 -2.81 -6.77
N LEU A 290 -19.43 -3.59 -5.68
CA LEU A 290 -20.04 -4.93 -5.66
C LEU A 290 -21.58 -4.92 -5.84
N GLN A 291 -22.25 -3.78 -5.62
CA GLN A 291 -23.69 -3.64 -5.83
C GLN A 291 -24.05 -3.32 -7.28
N MET A 292 -23.09 -2.93 -8.11
CA MET A 292 -23.30 -2.73 -9.54
C MET A 292 -23.11 -4.09 -10.22
N GLY A 293 -24.18 -4.62 -10.84
CA GLY A 293 -24.21 -5.99 -11.37
C GLY A 293 -23.05 -6.32 -12.31
N HIS A 294 -22.79 -7.61 -12.53
CA HIS A 294 -21.64 -8.17 -13.28
C HIS A 294 -21.36 -7.52 -14.67
N ASN A 295 -22.32 -6.82 -15.27
CA ASN A 295 -22.12 -6.04 -16.51
C ASN A 295 -21.34 -4.72 -16.31
N ALA A 296 -21.19 -4.23 -15.08
CA ALA A 296 -20.48 -3.01 -14.71
C ALA A 296 -19.12 -3.27 -14.04
N MET A 297 -18.76 -4.55 -13.85
CA MET A 297 -17.52 -5.00 -13.22
C MET A 297 -16.64 -5.77 -14.22
N PRO A 298 -15.31 -5.70 -14.11
CA PRO A 298 -14.40 -6.06 -15.19
C PRO A 298 -14.08 -7.55 -15.17
N GLY A 299 -14.57 -8.28 -16.18
CA GLY A 299 -13.84 -9.41 -16.75
C GLY A 299 -13.17 -8.91 -18.03
N ASP A 300 -11.86 -9.13 -18.18
CA ASP A 300 -11.00 -8.72 -19.30
C ASP A 300 -11.46 -7.46 -20.05
N ILE A 301 -10.84 -6.32 -19.71
CA ILE A 301 -11.10 -4.99 -20.27
C ILE A 301 -11.15 -5.01 -21.82
N GLU A 302 -10.35 -5.85 -22.46
CA GLU A 302 -10.36 -6.04 -23.93
C GLU A 302 -11.65 -6.68 -24.46
N GLN A 303 -12.29 -7.60 -23.73
CA GLN A 303 -13.50 -8.30 -24.17
C GLN A 303 -14.78 -7.50 -23.89
N GLN A 304 -14.82 -6.78 -22.77
CA GLN A 304 -16.01 -6.02 -22.37
C GLN A 304 -16.12 -4.69 -23.14
N ALA A 305 -14.98 -4.05 -23.46
CA ALA A 305 -14.95 -2.87 -24.33
C ALA A 305 -15.26 -3.17 -25.80
N THR A 306 -15.17 -4.44 -26.23
CA THR A 306 -15.48 -4.91 -27.60
C THR A 306 -16.88 -5.49 -27.75
N SER A 307 -17.67 -5.53 -26.66
CA SER A 307 -19.03 -6.09 -26.67
C SER A 307 -19.97 -5.24 -27.56
N PRO A 308 -20.62 -5.84 -28.58
CA PRO A 308 -21.37 -5.09 -29.57
C PRO A 308 -22.55 -4.31 -28.98
N SER A 309 -23.21 -4.81 -27.93
CA SER A 309 -24.32 -4.11 -27.27
C SER A 309 -23.88 -2.84 -26.52
N VAL A 310 -22.71 -2.87 -25.88
CA VAL A 310 -22.16 -1.74 -25.12
C VAL A 310 -21.67 -0.65 -26.08
N ILE A 311 -21.01 -1.05 -27.17
CA ILE A 311 -20.58 -0.13 -28.23
C ILE A 311 -21.80 0.51 -28.89
N GLN A 312 -22.85 -0.25 -29.21
CA GLN A 312 -24.03 0.28 -29.90
C GLN A 312 -24.80 1.31 -29.06
N HIS A 313 -24.89 1.11 -27.74
CA HIS A 313 -25.42 2.12 -26.82
C HIS A 313 -24.53 3.37 -26.74
N ALA A 314 -23.21 3.19 -26.70
CA ALA A 314 -22.28 4.32 -26.70
C ALA A 314 -22.31 5.09 -28.04
N GLU A 315 -22.43 4.39 -29.19
CA GLU A 315 -22.60 4.99 -30.52
C GLU A 315 -23.87 5.84 -30.60
N GLN A 316 -24.99 5.37 -30.03
CA GLN A 316 -26.22 6.16 -29.93
C GLN A 316 -26.03 7.44 -29.11
N ASN A 317 -25.37 7.36 -27.95
CA ASN A 317 -25.09 8.54 -27.13
C ASN A 317 -24.17 9.55 -27.84
N VAL A 318 -23.19 9.07 -28.61
CA VAL A 318 -22.29 9.92 -29.41
C VAL A 318 -23.06 10.61 -30.55
N HIS A 319 -23.94 9.89 -31.23
CA HIS A 319 -24.81 10.47 -32.27
C HIS A 319 -25.76 11.53 -31.69
N GLU A 320 -26.35 11.29 -30.52
CA GLU A 320 -27.27 12.23 -29.88
C GLU A 320 -26.55 13.51 -29.40
N ALA A 321 -25.32 13.38 -28.91
CA ALA A 321 -24.47 14.53 -28.54
C ALA A 321 -24.00 15.34 -29.76
N GLY A 322 -23.68 14.69 -30.89
CA GLY A 322 -23.28 15.35 -32.14
C GLY A 322 -24.39 16.15 -32.82
N ILE A 323 -25.66 15.81 -32.57
CA ILE A 323 -26.82 16.55 -33.10
C ILE A 323 -27.05 17.88 -32.36
N MET A 324 -26.64 18.00 -31.09
CA MET A 324 -26.78 19.25 -30.33
C MET A 324 -25.80 20.36 -30.75
N ASP A 325 -24.55 20.02 -31.13
CA ASP A 325 -23.53 21.02 -31.54
C ASP A 325 -23.79 21.60 -32.95
N GLY A 326 -24.56 20.90 -33.79
CA GLY A 326 -24.93 21.34 -35.15
C GLY A 326 -26.02 22.41 -35.24
N SER A 327 -26.64 22.81 -34.11
CA SER A 327 -27.81 23.70 -34.10
C SER A 327 -27.55 25.13 -33.61
N ALA A 328 -26.29 25.47 -33.23
CA ALA A 328 -25.97 26.73 -32.57
C ALA A 328 -25.23 27.77 -33.45
N GLN A 329 -25.47 27.81 -34.76
CA GLN A 329 -24.88 28.85 -35.63
C GLN A 329 -25.85 29.44 -36.67
N HIS A 330 -26.93 30.08 -36.23
CA HIS A 330 -27.47 31.26 -36.93
C HIS A 330 -28.53 32.01 -36.10
N GLN A 331 -28.11 33.01 -35.31
CA GLN A 331 -28.91 34.24 -35.16
C GLN A 331 -28.06 35.40 -34.67
N THR A 332 -27.72 36.28 -35.61
CA THR A 332 -27.07 37.58 -35.40
C THR A 332 -28.10 38.64 -35.03
N MET A 333 -27.80 39.38 -33.95
CA MET A 333 -28.13 40.78 -33.60
C MET A 333 -29.52 41.38 -33.91
N GLN A 334 -30.17 41.92 -32.86
CA GLN A 334 -30.42 43.38 -32.74
C GLN A 334 -31.04 43.81 -31.39
N GLN A 335 -30.43 44.85 -30.79
CA GLN A 335 -31.03 45.95 -29.97
C GLN A 335 -31.72 45.60 -28.62
N SER A 336 -31.61 46.35 -27.51
CA SER A 336 -30.95 47.61 -27.15
C SER A 336 -30.85 47.75 -25.63
N THR A 337 -29.77 48.40 -25.18
CA THR A 337 -29.56 49.22 -23.96
C THR A 337 -30.74 49.54 -23.01
N HIS A 338 -30.56 49.26 -21.72
CA HIS A 338 -30.80 50.25 -20.66
C HIS A 338 -29.85 50.07 -19.47
N MET A 339 -29.42 51.19 -18.89
CA MET A 339 -28.31 51.32 -17.93
C MET A 339 -28.69 51.01 -16.47
N GLN A 340 -27.65 50.50 -15.78
CA GLN A 340 -27.28 50.47 -14.34
C GLN A 340 -27.69 51.68 -13.46
N PRO A 341 -27.67 51.60 -12.09
CA PRO A 341 -26.49 51.12 -11.35
C PRO A 341 -26.64 50.36 -10.00
N MET A 342 -25.60 49.54 -9.77
CA MET A 342 -24.82 49.26 -8.56
C MET A 342 -25.37 49.62 -7.16
N ALA A 343 -25.39 48.62 -6.28
CA ALA A 343 -24.87 48.76 -4.92
C ALA A 343 -24.29 47.41 -4.43
N SER A 344 -22.97 47.36 -4.37
CA SER A 344 -22.15 46.38 -3.66
C SER A 344 -22.24 46.60 -2.15
N THR A 345 -22.36 45.56 -1.33
CA THR A 345 -21.62 45.40 -0.06
C THR A 345 -21.63 43.94 0.40
N THR A 346 -20.41 43.43 0.55
CA THR A 346 -19.92 42.23 1.20
C THR A 346 -20.37 42.10 2.67
N GLN A 347 -20.80 40.91 3.12
CA GLN A 347 -20.29 40.22 4.33
C GLN A 347 -21.23 39.11 4.84
N ALA A 348 -20.68 37.91 5.01
CA ALA A 348 -20.95 37.01 6.14
C ALA A 348 -19.66 37.02 7.00
N PRO A 349 -19.69 36.79 8.35
CA PRO A 349 -19.78 35.42 8.86
C PRO A 349 -20.39 35.23 10.29
N TYR A 350 -20.65 33.96 10.62
CA TYR A 350 -21.09 33.26 11.85
C TYR A 350 -20.97 33.92 13.24
N PRO A 351 -21.82 33.52 14.22
CA PRO A 351 -21.49 33.52 15.64
C PRO A 351 -21.05 32.13 16.16
N ILE A 352 -19.97 32.14 16.94
CA ILE A 352 -19.49 31.06 17.82
C ILE A 352 -20.10 31.33 19.21
N GLU A 353 -20.87 30.39 19.75
CA GLU A 353 -21.25 30.42 21.18
C GLU A 353 -20.29 29.56 21.98
N GLY A 354 -19.58 30.20 22.92
CA GLY A 354 -18.80 29.54 23.96
C GLY A 354 -19.56 29.58 25.28
N GLU A 355 -19.87 28.41 25.83
CA GLU A 355 -20.30 28.27 27.22
C GLU A 355 -19.07 28.20 28.13
N GLN A 356 -18.96 29.18 29.03
CA GLN A 356 -18.02 29.17 30.14
C GLN A 356 -18.67 28.46 31.33
N GLN A 357 -18.11 27.32 31.75
CA GLN A 357 -18.38 26.73 33.07
C GLN A 357 -17.39 27.28 34.09
N GLN A 358 -17.89 28.08 35.03
CA GLN A 358 -17.23 28.36 36.32
C GLN A 358 -17.50 27.19 37.27
N VAL A 359 -16.43 26.62 37.83
CA VAL A 359 -16.53 25.74 39.00
C VAL A 359 -15.69 26.37 40.11
N ASN A 360 -16.39 26.80 41.16
CA ASN A 360 -15.82 27.37 42.38
C ASN A 360 -15.16 26.27 43.22
N TYR A 361 -13.98 26.56 43.76
CA TYR A 361 -13.38 25.84 44.88
C TYR A 361 -14.03 26.30 46.20
N ALA A 362 -14.48 25.33 46.99
CA ALA A 362 -14.66 25.43 48.44
C ALA A 362 -14.34 24.07 49.05
#